data_AF-A0AA41X318-F1
#
_entry.id   AF-A0AA41X318-F1
#
_cell.length_a   1.000
_cell.length_b   1.000
_cell.length_c   1.000
_cell.angle_alpha   90.00
_cell.angle_beta   90.00
_cell.angle_gamma   90.00
#
_symmetry.space_group_name_H-M   'P 1'
#
loop_
_entity.id
_entity.type
_entity.pdbx_description
1 polymer ?
#
loop_
_entity_poly.entity_id
_entity_poly.type
_entity_poly.pdbx_seq_one_letter_code
_entity_poly.pdbx_strand_id
1 'polypeptide(L)' 'MNCKACEGHGEYACGCFAGYFEIGDFLVSIMGCDHCGGKGYMICHTCNGSGYLEGGEAE' A
#
# COMPACT_ATOMS: atom_id res chain seq x y z
N MET A 1 13.72 -8.17 13.83
CA MET A 1 12.76 -7.40 14.65
C MET A 1 11.61 -6.96 13.76
N ASN A 2 10.36 -6.92 14.24
CA ASN A 2 9.25 -6.40 13.45
C ASN A 2 9.50 -4.92 13.09
N CYS A 3 9.23 -4.56 11.84
CA CYS A 3 9.30 -3.18 11.40
C CYS A 3 8.15 -2.41 12.03
N LYS A 4 8.45 -1.55 13.01
CA LYS A 4 7.43 -0.71 13.68
C LYS A 4 6.73 0.22 12.70
N ALA A 5 7.43 0.65 11.67
CA ALA A 5 6.89 1.59 10.70
C ALA A 5 5.65 1.03 9.99
N CYS A 6 5.58 -0.27 9.73
CA CYS A 6 4.42 -0.95 9.13
C CYS A 6 3.84 -2.04 10.03
N GLU A 7 4.12 -1.99 11.33
CA GLU A 7 3.68 -2.96 12.34
C GLU A 7 3.89 -4.44 11.97
N GLY A 8 4.93 -4.74 11.20
CA GLY A 8 5.21 -6.11 10.72
C GLY A 8 4.47 -6.54 9.46
N HIS A 9 3.62 -5.71 8.87
CA HIS A 9 2.87 -6.05 7.65
C HIS A 9 3.71 -5.97 6.35
N GLY A 10 4.78 -5.17 6.34
CA GLY A 10 5.61 -4.95 5.15
C GLY A 10 5.04 -3.92 4.17
N GLU A 11 3.80 -3.49 4.34
CA GLU A 11 3.10 -2.56 3.45
C GLU A 11 2.25 -1.55 4.22
N TYR A 12 1.94 -0.42 3.58
CA TYR A 12 1.02 0.60 4.06
C TYR A 12 -0.25 0.59 3.22
N ALA A 13 -1.40 0.63 3.89
CA ALA A 13 -2.67 0.82 3.21
C ALA A 13 -2.68 2.19 2.51
N CYS A 14 -2.93 2.19 1.21
CA CYS A 14 -3.18 3.40 0.42
C CYS A 14 -4.69 3.54 0.30
N GLY A 15 -5.28 4.58 0.89
CA GLY A 15 -6.74 4.82 0.93
C GLY A 15 -7.38 5.18 -0.42
N CYS A 16 -6.76 4.75 -1.51
CA CYS A 16 -7.13 5.11 -2.85
C CYS A 16 -7.65 3.89 -3.61
N PHE A 17 -8.94 3.89 -3.93
CA PHE A 17 -9.60 2.76 -4.60
C PHE A 17 -9.46 2.89 -6.12
N ALA A 18 -8.75 1.95 -6.75
CA ALA A 18 -8.89 1.72 -8.19
C ALA A 18 -10.08 0.79 -8.39
N GLY A 19 -11.15 1.34 -8.96
CA GLY A 19 -12.38 0.57 -9.17
C GLY A 19 -13.18 1.15 -10.31
N TYR A 20 -14.01 0.30 -10.88
CA TYR A 20 -15.09 0.73 -11.77
C TYR A 20 -16.37 0.79 -10.93
N PHE A 21 -17.13 1.86 -11.12
CA PHE A 21 -18.46 1.97 -10.55
C PHE A 21 -19.45 2.08 -11.71
N GLU A 22 -20.53 1.29 -11.62
CA GLU A 22 -21.58 1.26 -12.64
C GLU A 22 -22.65 2.31 -12.30
N ILE A 23 -22.89 3.25 -13.22
CA ILE A 23 -24.01 4.19 -13.17
C ILE A 23 -24.89 3.93 -14.39
N GLY A 24 -25.93 3.12 -14.21
CA GLY A 24 -26.76 2.66 -15.34
C GLY A 24 -25.90 1.87 -16.34
N ASP A 25 -25.95 2.24 -17.62
CA ASP A 25 -25.14 1.63 -18.70
C ASP A 25 -23.70 2.19 -18.79
N PHE A 26 -23.27 3.06 -17.88
CA PHE A 26 -21.95 3.68 -17.90
C PHE A 26 -20.99 3.06 -16.88
N LEU A 27 -19.88 2.51 -17.37
CA LEU A 27 -18.75 2.07 -16.56
C LEU A 27 -17.80 3.25 -16.32
N VAL A 28 -17.79 3.78 -15.10
CA VAL A 28 -16.88 4.86 -14.71
C VAL A 28 -15.66 4.27 -14.02
N SER A 29 -14.52 4.33 -14.69
CA SER A 29 -13.24 3.94 -14.10
C SER A 29 -12.73 5.06 -13.21
N ILE A 30 -12.66 4.82 -11.91
CA ILE A 30 -11.94 5.68 -10.96
C ILE A 30 -10.48 5.28 -11.09
N MET A 31 -9.73 6.04 -11.90
CA MET A 31 -8.32 5.77 -12.13
C MET A 31 -7.56 5.91 -10.81
N GLY A 32 -6.78 4.87 -10.55
CA GLY A 32 -6.03 4.68 -9.33
C GLY A 32 -5.18 5.89 -8.95
N CYS A 33 -4.95 5.99 -7.65
CA CYS A 33 -4.12 7.03 -7.06
C CYS A 33 -2.69 6.91 -7.52
N ASP A 34 -2.18 8.01 -8.08
CA ASP A 34 -0.82 8.15 -8.60
C ASP A 34 0.22 7.67 -7.58
N HIS A 35 -0.04 7.98 -6.29
CA HIS A 35 0.83 7.61 -5.18
C HIS A 35 1.05 6.09 -5.00
N CYS A 36 0.04 5.26 -5.30
CA CYS A 36 0.14 3.80 -5.18
C CYS A 36 -0.17 3.07 -6.49
N GLY A 37 -0.26 3.79 -7.62
CA GLY A 37 -0.62 3.26 -8.93
C GLY A 37 -1.96 2.50 -8.94
N GLY A 38 -2.88 2.82 -8.02
CA GLY A 38 -4.13 2.08 -7.87
C GLY A 38 -4.04 0.70 -7.20
N LYS A 39 -2.90 0.32 -6.62
CA LYS A 39 -2.74 -0.99 -5.97
C LYS A 39 -3.49 -1.13 -4.64
N GLY A 40 -3.87 -0.02 -4.01
CA GLY A 40 -4.49 0.00 -2.67
C GLY A 40 -3.51 -0.18 -1.52
N TYR A 41 -2.22 -0.40 -1.82
CA TYR A 41 -1.14 -0.48 -0.84
C TYR A 41 0.17 0.00 -1.45
N MET A 42 1.13 0.37 -0.60
CA MET A 42 2.49 0.73 -0.97
C MET A 42 3.48 -0.02 -0.09
N ILE A 43 4.60 -0.44 -0.68
CA ILE A 43 5.63 -1.20 0.01
C ILE A 43 6.23 -0.33 1.12
N CYS A 44 6.40 -0.89 2.31
CA CYS A 44 7.09 -0.22 3.39
C CYS A 44 8.58 -0.12 3.05
N HIS A 45 9.04 1.08 2.71
CA HIS A 45 10.43 1.34 2.35
C HIS A 45 11.40 1.06 3.50
N THR A 46 10.96 1.19 4.75
CA THR A 46 11.79 0.95 5.94
C THR A 46 12.22 -0.52 6.07
N CYS A 47 11.36 -1.47 5.69
CA CYS A 47 11.68 -2.89 5.69
C CYS A 47 11.73 -3.50 4.28
N ASN A 48 11.65 -2.65 3.26
CA ASN A 48 11.59 -3.02 1.86
C ASN A 48 10.56 -4.14 1.56
N GLY A 49 9.39 -4.12 2.22
CA GLY A 49 8.32 -5.09 2.01
C GLY A 49 8.37 -6.34 2.87
N SER A 50 9.43 -6.58 3.64
CA SER A 50 9.57 -7.83 4.39
C SER A 50 8.73 -7.89 5.67
N GLY A 51 8.36 -6.72 6.23
CA GLY A 51 7.77 -6.61 7.56
C GLY A 51 8.81 -6.69 8.70
N TYR A 52 10.09 -6.93 8.40
CA TYR A 52 11.15 -7.11 9.38
C TYR A 52 12.40 -6.32 9.00
N LEU A 53 13.10 -5.76 9.99
CA LEU A 53 14.41 -5.15 9.73
C LEU A 53 15.48 -6.26 9.69
N GLU A 54 16.12 -6.44 8.53
CA GLU A 54 17.26 -7.33 8.33
C GLU A 54 18.53 -6.60 8.78
N GLY A 55 19.11 -7.05 9.90
CA GLY A 55 20.12 -6.29 10.62
C GLY A 55 19.46 -5.40 11.67
N GLY A 56 19.52 -5.83 12.93
CA GLY A 56 19.01 -5.03 14.03
C GLY A 56 19.87 -3.80 14.23
N GLU A 57 19.41 -2.64 13.77
CA GLU A 57 19.80 -1.36 14.34
C GLU A 57 18.54 -0.76 14.95
N ALA A 58 18.29 -1.24 16.18
CA ALA A 58 17.53 -0.51 17.15
C ALA A 58 18.49 0.53 17.74
N GLU A 59 18.25 1.80 17.42
CA GLU A 59 18.65 2.93 18.25
C GLU A 59 17.43 3.80 18.54
#